data_AF-A0A938LZM9-F1
#
_entry.id   AF-A0A938LZM9-F1
#
_cell.length_a   1.000
_cell.length_b   1.000
_cell.length_c   1.000
_cell.angle_alpha   90.00
_cell.angle_beta   90.00
_cell.angle_gamma   90.00
#
_symmetry.space_group_name_H-M   'P 1'
#
loop_
_entity.id
_entity.type
_entity.pdbx_description
1 polymer ?
#
loop_
_entity_poly.entity_id
_entity_poly.type
_entity_poly.pdbx_seq_one_letter_code
_entity_poly.pdbx_strand_id
1 'polypeptide(L)'
;MRTTALKLPIRAVPQSDDCGCGYFALSAVYKYYGLSPRALRLRALLGTDHVTPYGLPDGLRKQIAARFAGMKGTLPHDIFAVLCRHGFQTRIAPSDYAAFRPSLRLNLLHGHPALALVDGVAHWVVVSGIDPDGVWIVDSCEYEDENEVCRHTYHLSDTEYQDRRTGEILITRRKNVGERPMAEADFAREYLRATRFCAQALGGKIGSALRRLIGR
;
A
#
# COMPACT_ATOMS: atom_id res chain seq x y z
N MET A 1 14.04 -27.37 -9.28
CA MET A 1 12.94 -27.45 -8.28
C MET A 1 11.69 -26.86 -8.93
N ARG A 2 10.55 -27.58 -8.95
CA ARG A 2 9.27 -26.96 -9.36
C ARG A 2 8.95 -25.84 -8.38
N THR A 3 8.85 -24.62 -8.86
CA THR A 3 8.49 -23.44 -8.08
C THR A 3 7.03 -23.56 -7.70
N THR A 4 6.75 -24.07 -6.50
CA THR A 4 5.39 -24.19 -5.96
C THR A 4 4.72 -22.82 -5.90
N ALA A 5 3.43 -22.76 -6.24
CA ALA A 5 2.61 -21.59 -6.00
C ALA A 5 2.59 -21.26 -4.51
N LEU A 6 2.80 -19.98 -4.19
CA LEU A 6 2.69 -19.45 -2.84
C LEU A 6 1.45 -18.55 -2.80
N LYS A 7 0.52 -18.82 -1.90
CA LYS A 7 -0.66 -17.98 -1.72
C LYS A 7 -1.01 -17.90 -0.24
N LEU A 8 -0.96 -16.70 0.31
CA LEU A 8 -1.38 -16.43 1.67
C LEU A 8 -2.91 -16.44 1.74
N PRO A 9 -3.52 -16.97 2.81
CA PRO A 9 -4.97 -17.04 2.97
C PRO A 9 -5.58 -15.68 3.37
N ILE A 10 -5.28 -14.63 2.61
CA ILE A 10 -5.82 -13.29 2.82
C ILE A 10 -7.18 -13.21 2.14
N ARG A 11 -8.17 -12.75 2.90
CA ARG A 11 -9.52 -12.47 2.38
C ARG A 11 -9.67 -10.98 2.14
N ALA A 12 -10.28 -10.62 1.02
CA ALA A 12 -10.65 -9.24 0.76
C ALA A 12 -11.57 -8.70 1.85
N VAL A 13 -11.49 -7.38 2.05
CA VAL A 13 -12.53 -6.62 2.72
C VAL A 13 -13.18 -5.79 1.63
N PRO A 14 -14.42 -6.10 1.21
CA PRO A 14 -15.08 -5.37 0.14
C PRO A 14 -15.19 -3.88 0.48
N GLN A 15 -14.85 -3.04 -0.49
CA GLN A 15 -14.99 -1.60 -0.41
C GLN A 15 -16.47 -1.23 -0.54
N SER A 16 -16.92 -0.33 0.32
CA SER A 16 -18.32 0.12 0.39
C SER A 16 -18.49 1.61 0.09
N ASP A 17 -17.47 2.27 -0.45
CA ASP A 17 -17.42 3.69 -0.77
C ASP A 17 -16.53 3.94 -2.00
N ASP A 18 -16.40 5.17 -2.47
CA ASP A 18 -15.73 5.46 -3.75
C ASP A 18 -14.21 5.69 -3.64
N CYS A 19 -13.65 5.75 -2.42
CA CYS A 19 -12.26 6.20 -2.20
C CYS A 19 -11.51 5.41 -1.12
N GLY A 20 -12.09 4.35 -0.58
CA GLY A 20 -11.59 3.60 0.56
C GLY A 20 -10.58 2.51 0.23
N CYS A 21 -10.15 2.34 -1.02
CA CYS A 21 -9.33 1.21 -1.46
C CYS A 21 -8.12 0.95 -0.55
N GLY A 22 -7.37 1.99 -0.18
CA GLY A 22 -6.24 1.87 0.74
C GLY A 22 -6.61 1.42 2.15
N TYR A 23 -7.74 1.88 2.69
CA TYR A 23 -8.25 1.43 3.98
C TYR A 23 -8.70 -0.04 3.93
N PHE A 24 -9.42 -0.44 2.88
CA PHE A 24 -9.95 -1.78 2.75
C PHE A 24 -8.85 -2.81 2.44
N ALA A 25 -7.90 -2.48 1.55
CA ALA A 25 -6.71 -3.27 1.29
C ALA A 25 -5.88 -3.45 2.57
N LEU A 26 -5.61 -2.36 3.31
CA LEU A 26 -4.84 -2.47 4.56
C LEU A 26 -5.63 -3.19 5.67
N SER A 27 -6.95 -3.09 5.68
CA SER A 27 -7.81 -3.86 6.58
C SER A 27 -7.69 -5.37 6.34
N ALA A 28 -7.57 -5.81 5.09
CA ALA A 28 -7.33 -7.21 4.76
C ALA A 28 -5.98 -7.69 5.31
N VAL A 29 -4.93 -6.88 5.16
CA VAL A 29 -3.61 -7.14 5.76
C VAL A 29 -3.70 -7.25 7.29
N TYR A 30 -4.40 -6.32 7.94
CA TYR A 30 -4.52 -6.30 9.40
C TYR A 30 -5.25 -7.53 9.93
N LYS A 31 -6.38 -7.89 9.30
CA LYS A 31 -7.14 -9.11 9.65
C LYS A 31 -6.29 -10.37 9.47
N TYR A 32 -5.47 -10.44 8.43
CA TYR A 32 -4.54 -11.55 8.23
C TYR A 32 -3.53 -11.70 9.38
N TYR A 33 -3.06 -10.57 9.95
CA TYR A 33 -2.21 -10.57 11.15
C TYR A 33 -2.97 -10.69 12.48
N GLY A 34 -4.28 -10.99 12.46
CA GLY A 34 -5.12 -11.10 13.65
C GLY A 34 -5.39 -9.77 14.35
N LEU A 35 -5.19 -8.64 13.67
CA LEU A 35 -5.47 -7.30 14.20
C LEU A 35 -6.89 -6.86 13.82
N SER A 36 -7.53 -6.09 14.69
CA SER A 36 -8.85 -5.49 14.44
C SER A 36 -8.69 -4.07 13.87
N PRO A 37 -9.00 -3.83 12.57
CA PRO A 37 -8.93 -2.48 12.00
C PRO A 37 -9.82 -1.47 12.74
N ARG A 38 -10.98 -1.93 13.24
CA ARG A 38 -11.91 -1.10 14.00
C ARG A 38 -11.35 -0.70 15.36
N ALA A 39 -10.80 -1.67 16.12
CA ALA A 39 -10.23 -1.38 17.45
C ALA A 39 -9.04 -0.42 17.35
N LEU A 40 -8.24 -0.55 16.29
CA LEU A 40 -7.09 0.30 15.98
C LEU A 40 -7.47 1.63 15.31
N ARG A 41 -8.78 1.88 15.09
CA ARG A 41 -9.30 3.08 14.41
C ARG A 41 -8.62 3.34 13.06
N LEU A 42 -8.34 2.28 12.31
CA LEU A 42 -7.47 2.30 11.13
C LEU A 42 -7.89 3.34 10.10
N ARG A 43 -9.18 3.42 9.76
CA ARG A 43 -9.73 4.38 8.78
C ARG A 43 -9.44 5.84 9.16
N ALA A 44 -9.61 6.16 10.44
CA ALA A 44 -9.35 7.52 10.94
C ALA A 44 -7.85 7.85 10.90
N LEU A 45 -6.98 6.88 11.22
CA LEU A 45 -5.53 7.07 11.17
C LEU A 45 -4.99 7.19 9.74
N LEU A 46 -5.61 6.50 8.78
CA LEU A 46 -5.20 6.56 7.37
C LEU A 46 -5.63 7.84 6.66
N GLY A 47 -6.33 8.76 7.34
CA GLY A 47 -6.79 9.98 6.70
C GLY A 47 -7.80 9.74 5.58
N THR A 48 -8.38 8.54 5.46
CA THR A 48 -9.20 8.12 4.30
C THR A 48 -10.36 9.08 4.01
N ASP A 49 -10.96 9.62 5.08
CA ASP A 49 -12.10 10.55 5.00
C ASP A 49 -11.67 12.03 4.93
N HIS A 50 -10.36 12.31 4.97
CA HIS A 50 -9.79 13.65 5.01
C HIS A 50 -9.14 14.03 3.67
N VAL A 51 -9.21 15.32 3.32
CA VAL A 51 -8.60 15.88 2.10
C VAL A 51 -7.07 16.03 2.22
N THR A 52 -6.51 15.80 3.42
CA THR A 52 -5.07 15.96 3.69
C THR A 52 -4.53 14.82 4.54
N PRO A 53 -3.24 14.45 4.40
CA PRO A 53 -2.62 13.39 5.19
C PRO A 53 -2.81 13.60 6.69
N TYR A 54 -3.16 12.52 7.39
CA TYR A 54 -3.34 12.54 8.82
C TYR A 54 -1.95 12.42 9.50
N GLY A 55 -1.61 13.39 10.35
CA GLY A 55 -0.33 13.39 11.09
C GLY A 55 0.72 14.40 10.62
N LEU A 56 0.50 15.12 9.53
CA LEU A 56 1.39 16.23 9.16
C LEU A 56 1.20 17.45 10.08
N PRO A 57 2.26 18.25 10.32
CA PRO A 57 2.15 19.58 10.89
C PRO A 57 1.10 20.40 10.13
N ASP A 58 0.34 21.23 10.86
CA ASP A 58 -0.82 21.95 10.30
C ASP A 58 -0.49 22.79 9.06
N GLY A 59 0.69 23.42 9.04
CA GLY A 59 1.17 24.20 7.88
C GLY A 59 1.37 23.36 6.62
N LEU A 60 1.93 22.15 6.74
CA LEU A 60 2.13 21.23 5.61
C LEU A 60 0.80 20.64 5.14
N ARG A 61 -0.14 20.36 6.06
CA ARG A 61 -1.50 19.94 5.69
C ARG A 61 -2.16 20.97 4.78
N LYS A 62 -2.14 22.25 5.17
CA LYS A 62 -2.74 23.34 4.39
C LYS A 62 -2.13 23.47 2.98
N GLN A 63 -0.82 23.32 2.85
CA GLN A 63 -0.14 23.37 1.55
C GLN A 63 -0.53 22.20 0.62
N ILE A 64 -0.64 20.99 1.17
CA ILE A 64 -1.08 19.81 0.39
C ILE A 64 -2.58 19.93 0.05
N ALA A 65 -3.43 20.36 0.99
CA ALA A 65 -4.86 20.59 0.76
C ALA A 65 -5.11 21.56 -0.40
N ALA A 66 -4.33 22.64 -0.45
CA ALA A 66 -4.45 23.65 -1.50
C ALA A 66 -4.06 23.11 -2.89
N ARG A 67 -3.21 22.08 -2.95
CA ARG A 67 -2.72 21.49 -4.21
C ARG A 67 -3.55 20.29 -4.69
N PHE A 68 -4.24 19.62 -3.77
CA PHE A 68 -5.08 18.44 -4.04
C PHE A 68 -6.50 18.63 -3.48
N ALA A 69 -7.09 19.79 -3.75
CA ALA A 69 -8.41 20.15 -3.23
C ALA A 69 -9.47 19.12 -3.64
N GLY A 70 -10.16 18.54 -2.65
CA GLY A 70 -11.27 17.61 -2.85
C GLY A 70 -10.89 16.15 -3.08
N MET A 71 -9.60 15.79 -3.13
CA MET A 71 -9.20 14.38 -3.22
C MET A 71 -9.34 13.69 -1.85
N LYS A 72 -10.11 12.60 -1.82
CA LYS A 72 -10.24 11.69 -0.67
C LYS A 72 -9.49 10.38 -0.96
N GLY A 73 -9.21 9.62 0.08
CA GLY A 73 -8.57 8.32 -0.02
C GLY A 73 -7.29 8.23 0.80
N THR A 74 -6.52 7.19 0.57
CA THR A 74 -5.36 6.88 1.41
C THR A 74 -4.08 7.18 0.64
N LEU A 75 -3.27 8.11 1.16
CA LEU A 75 -1.99 8.44 0.55
C LEU A 75 -0.90 7.47 1.01
N PRO A 76 0.17 7.29 0.22
CA PRO A 76 1.32 6.50 0.66
C PRO A 76 1.86 6.94 2.04
N HIS A 77 1.88 8.26 2.30
CA HIS A 77 2.34 8.83 3.57
C HIS A 77 1.57 8.29 4.77
N ASP A 78 0.24 8.20 4.65
CA ASP A 78 -0.63 7.68 5.71
C ASP A 78 -0.33 6.19 5.95
N ILE A 79 -0.17 5.40 4.87
CA ILE A 79 0.17 3.96 4.97
C ILE A 79 1.50 3.75 5.69
N PHE A 80 2.56 4.47 5.31
CA PHE A 80 3.87 4.32 5.95
C PHE A 80 3.84 4.70 7.42
N ALA A 81 3.19 5.82 7.77
CA ALA A 81 3.07 6.27 9.16
C ALA A 81 2.27 5.25 10.00
N VAL A 82 1.11 4.81 9.52
CA VAL A 82 0.23 3.89 10.24
C VAL A 82 0.87 2.51 10.41
N LEU A 83 1.51 1.97 9.37
CA LEU A 83 2.25 0.71 9.46
C LEU A 83 3.36 0.80 10.52
N CYS A 84 4.15 1.87 10.49
CA CYS A 84 5.24 2.10 11.45
C CYS A 84 4.74 2.23 12.90
N ARG A 85 3.62 2.94 13.12
CA ARG A 85 2.95 3.08 14.44
C ARG A 85 2.51 1.73 14.99
N HIS A 86 1.97 0.86 14.14
CA HIS A 86 1.45 -0.46 14.54
C HIS A 86 2.52 -1.56 14.48
N GLY A 87 3.80 -1.19 14.42
CA GLY A 87 4.93 -2.11 14.56
C GLY A 87 5.22 -2.95 13.32
N PHE A 88 4.70 -2.56 12.16
CA PHE A 88 5.07 -3.15 10.89
C PHE A 88 6.41 -2.58 10.40
N GLN A 89 7.17 -3.42 9.73
CA GLN A 89 8.35 -3.01 8.96
C GLN A 89 7.99 -3.05 7.48
N THR A 90 8.34 -2.00 6.76
CA THR A 90 8.04 -1.86 5.34
C THR A 90 9.31 -1.79 4.51
N ARG A 91 9.25 -2.23 3.25
CA ARG A 91 10.31 -1.98 2.26
C ARG A 91 9.68 -1.58 0.93
N ILE A 92 10.19 -0.50 0.32
CA ILE A 92 9.75 -0.06 -1.00
C ILE A 92 10.40 -0.96 -2.05
N ALA A 93 9.59 -1.51 -2.94
CA ALA A 93 10.06 -2.27 -4.09
C ALA A 93 10.71 -1.34 -5.12
N PRO A 94 11.81 -1.77 -5.78
CA PRO A 94 12.29 -1.11 -7.00
C PRO A 94 11.22 -1.02 -8.09
N SER A 95 11.34 -0.04 -8.98
CA SER A 95 10.44 0.12 -10.12
C SER A 95 10.57 -0.99 -11.16
N ASP A 96 11.66 -1.75 -11.18
CA ASP A 96 11.85 -2.91 -12.07
C ASP A 96 11.26 -4.18 -11.43
N TYR A 97 10.23 -4.74 -12.07
CA TYR A 97 9.53 -5.92 -11.57
C TYR A 97 10.44 -7.15 -11.58
N ALA A 98 11.17 -7.38 -12.68
CA ALA A 98 11.95 -8.59 -12.86
C ALA A 98 13.05 -8.69 -11.79
N ALA A 99 13.71 -7.56 -11.49
CA ALA A 99 14.71 -7.48 -10.42
C ALA A 99 14.09 -7.67 -9.02
N PHE A 100 12.85 -7.26 -8.83
CA PHE A 100 12.18 -7.29 -7.54
C PHE A 100 11.41 -8.58 -7.24
N ARG A 101 10.94 -9.30 -8.26
CA ARG A 101 10.14 -10.51 -8.15
C ARG A 101 10.71 -11.57 -7.18
N PRO A 102 12.04 -11.82 -7.13
CA PRO A 102 12.62 -12.73 -6.11
C PRO A 102 12.42 -12.23 -4.68
N SER A 103 12.52 -10.91 -4.46
CA SER A 103 12.26 -10.26 -3.17
C SER A 103 10.81 -10.40 -2.72
N LEU A 104 9.85 -10.23 -3.64
CA LEU A 104 8.43 -10.46 -3.38
C LEU A 104 8.18 -11.93 -3.01
N ARG A 105 8.71 -12.87 -3.80
CA ARG A 105 8.58 -14.30 -3.52
C ARG A 105 9.12 -14.67 -2.14
N LEU A 106 10.29 -14.14 -1.77
CA LEU A 106 10.86 -14.37 -0.45
C LEU A 106 9.98 -13.80 0.67
N ASN A 107 9.43 -12.60 0.49
CA ASN A 107 8.52 -11.99 1.46
C ASN A 107 7.27 -12.88 1.67
N LEU A 108 6.65 -13.32 0.57
CA LEU A 108 5.48 -14.20 0.61
C LEU A 108 5.79 -15.56 1.23
N LEU A 109 6.96 -16.14 0.96
CA LEU A 109 7.41 -17.40 1.56
C LEU A 109 7.52 -17.30 3.09
N HIS A 110 7.89 -16.12 3.60
CA HIS A 110 7.92 -15.85 5.04
C HIS A 110 6.56 -15.48 5.65
N GLY A 111 5.47 -15.62 4.88
CA GLY A 111 4.12 -15.35 5.37
C GLY A 111 3.76 -13.86 5.37
N HIS A 112 4.45 -13.05 4.56
CA HIS A 112 4.31 -11.60 4.56
C HIS A 112 3.77 -11.09 3.21
N PRO A 113 2.63 -10.38 3.18
CA PRO A 113 2.07 -9.83 1.93
C PRO A 113 2.79 -8.56 1.49
N ALA A 114 2.39 -8.06 0.32
CA ALA A 114 2.73 -6.72 -0.14
C ALA A 114 1.46 -5.89 -0.41
N LEU A 115 1.59 -4.56 -0.35
CA LEU A 115 0.61 -3.64 -0.93
C LEU A 115 1.15 -3.13 -2.25
N ALA A 116 0.33 -3.23 -3.29
CA ALA A 116 0.64 -2.65 -4.59
C ALA A 116 -0.28 -1.45 -4.86
N LEU A 117 0.28 -0.47 -5.53
CA LEU A 117 -0.43 0.64 -6.12
C LEU A 117 -0.53 0.38 -7.61
N VAL A 118 -1.74 0.13 -8.10
CA VAL A 118 -2.02 -0.18 -9.50
C VAL A 118 -2.75 0.99 -10.17
N ASP A 119 -2.71 1.00 -11.50
CA ASP A 119 -3.48 1.90 -12.35
C ASP A 119 -3.23 3.39 -12.04
N GLY A 120 -1.95 3.80 -11.98
CA GLY A 120 -1.58 5.23 -11.91
C GLY A 120 -1.96 5.92 -10.59
N VAL A 121 -1.27 5.59 -9.49
CA VAL A 121 -1.50 6.10 -8.10
C VAL A 121 -2.92 5.98 -7.53
N ALA A 122 -3.89 5.44 -8.28
CA ALA A 122 -5.30 5.59 -7.92
C ALA A 122 -5.90 4.41 -7.16
N HIS A 123 -5.24 3.23 -7.13
CA HIS A 123 -5.86 2.04 -6.55
C HIS A 123 -4.92 1.14 -5.76
N TRP A 124 -5.28 0.84 -4.51
CA TRP A 124 -4.50 -0.02 -3.60
C TRP A 124 -5.04 -1.45 -3.60
N VAL A 125 -4.15 -2.40 -3.82
CA VAL A 125 -4.47 -3.84 -3.76
C VAL A 125 -3.43 -4.59 -2.91
N VAL A 126 -3.80 -5.78 -2.44
CA VAL A 126 -2.88 -6.66 -1.70
C VAL A 126 -2.33 -7.73 -2.63
N VAL A 127 -1.01 -7.86 -2.69
CA VAL A 127 -0.36 -9.01 -3.32
C VAL A 127 -0.26 -10.11 -2.27
N SER A 128 -1.03 -11.17 -2.48
CA SER A 128 -1.19 -12.28 -1.53
C SER A 128 -0.42 -13.53 -1.96
N GLY A 129 0.04 -13.62 -3.20
CA GLY A 129 0.68 -14.82 -3.71
C GLY A 129 1.47 -14.60 -4.98
N ILE A 130 2.26 -15.61 -5.33
CA ILE A 130 3.10 -15.64 -6.52
C ILE A 130 3.37 -17.08 -6.95
N ASP A 131 3.36 -17.34 -8.25
CA ASP A 131 3.67 -18.62 -8.89
C ASP A 131 4.61 -18.38 -10.09
N PRO A 132 4.86 -19.34 -10.99
CA PRO A 132 5.67 -19.09 -12.19
C PRO A 132 5.02 -18.13 -13.20
N ASP A 133 3.69 -18.04 -13.21
CA ASP A 133 2.93 -17.35 -14.26
C ASP A 133 2.56 -15.91 -13.87
N GLY A 134 2.53 -15.61 -12.57
CA GLY A 134 2.17 -14.28 -12.11
C GLY A 134 1.97 -14.16 -10.60
N VAL A 135 1.09 -13.23 -10.24
CA VAL A 135 0.78 -12.86 -8.85
C VAL A 135 -0.70 -12.99 -8.54
N TRP A 136 -0.99 -13.31 -7.28
CA TRP A 136 -2.36 -13.36 -6.76
C TRP A 136 -2.70 -12.04 -6.07
N ILE A 137 -3.69 -11.34 -6.60
CA ILE A 137 -4.18 -10.07 -6.08
C ILE A 137 -5.42 -10.31 -5.24
N VAL A 138 -5.51 -9.59 -4.11
CA VAL A 138 -6.71 -9.43 -3.30
C VAL A 138 -7.09 -7.96 -3.37
N ASP A 139 -8.24 -7.69 -3.95
CA ASP A 139 -8.75 -6.35 -4.23
C ASP A 139 -10.02 -6.10 -3.41
N SER A 140 -10.14 -4.89 -2.87
CA SER A 140 -11.36 -4.44 -2.20
C SER A 140 -12.47 -4.06 -3.17
N CYS A 141 -12.12 -3.68 -4.39
CA CYS A 141 -13.05 -3.52 -5.49
C CYS A 141 -13.29 -4.89 -6.15
N GLU A 142 -14.47 -5.06 -6.75
CA GLU A 142 -14.73 -6.22 -7.60
C GLU A 142 -13.98 -6.05 -8.92
N TYR A 143 -13.23 -7.08 -9.32
CA TYR A 143 -12.67 -7.19 -10.66
C TYR A 143 -13.58 -8.11 -11.47
N GLU A 144 -14.05 -7.63 -12.61
CA GLU A 144 -14.83 -8.40 -13.55
C GLU A 144 -13.88 -9.14 -14.50
N ASP A 145 -13.91 -10.48 -14.48
CA ASP A 145 -13.11 -11.29 -15.42
C ASP A 145 -13.77 -11.35 -16.81
N GLU A 146 -13.10 -11.98 -17.79
CA GLU A 146 -13.57 -12.12 -19.17
C GLU A 146 -14.93 -12.84 -19.30
N ASN A 147 -15.42 -13.47 -18.21
CA ASN A 147 -16.71 -14.14 -18.15
C ASN A 147 -17.73 -13.38 -17.29
N GLU A 148 -17.51 -12.09 -17.04
CA GLU A 148 -18.38 -11.22 -16.24
C GLU A 148 -18.52 -11.68 -14.76
N VAL A 149 -17.56 -12.46 -14.26
CA VAL A 149 -17.58 -12.90 -12.85
C VAL A 149 -16.81 -11.89 -11.99
N CYS A 150 -17.54 -11.18 -11.13
CA CYS A 150 -16.97 -10.31 -10.11
C CYS A 150 -16.18 -11.11 -9.07
N ARG A 151 -14.88 -10.83 -8.94
CA ARG A 151 -14.00 -11.45 -7.94
C ARG A 151 -13.17 -10.41 -7.23
N HIS A 152 -13.10 -10.53 -5.92
CA HIS A 152 -12.15 -9.80 -5.07
C HIS A 152 -10.77 -10.46 -4.99
N THR A 153 -10.58 -11.61 -5.65
CA THR A 153 -9.30 -12.30 -5.68
C THR A 153 -9.10 -12.91 -7.04
N TYR A 154 -8.04 -12.49 -7.71
CA TYR A 154 -7.72 -12.87 -9.08
C TYR A 154 -6.22 -13.03 -9.26
N HIS A 155 -5.83 -13.64 -10.37
CA HIS A 155 -4.43 -13.82 -10.76
C HIS A 155 -4.14 -12.87 -11.92
N LEU A 156 -3.01 -12.18 -11.84
CA LEU A 156 -2.48 -11.37 -12.92
C LEU A 156 -1.21 -12.02 -13.43
N SER A 157 -1.07 -12.14 -14.75
CA SER A 157 0.19 -12.57 -15.35
C SER A 157 1.33 -11.60 -14.99
N ASP A 158 2.57 -12.07 -15.02
CA ASP A 158 3.75 -11.22 -14.75
C ASP A 158 3.77 -9.95 -15.65
N THR A 159 3.39 -10.10 -16.92
CA THR A 159 3.30 -8.98 -17.88
C THR A 159 2.21 -7.99 -17.48
N GLU A 160 0.99 -8.48 -17.23
CA GLU A 160 -0.14 -7.62 -16.87
C GLU A 160 0.11 -6.89 -15.54
N TYR A 161 0.65 -7.60 -14.55
CA TYR A 161 0.99 -7.00 -13.27
C TYR A 161 2.07 -5.92 -13.42
N GLN A 162 3.09 -6.17 -14.24
CA GLN A 162 4.12 -5.18 -14.52
C GLN A 162 3.57 -3.92 -15.19
N ASP A 163 2.64 -4.06 -16.13
CA ASP A 163 2.06 -2.94 -16.87
C ASP A 163 1.13 -2.08 -16.00
N ARG A 164 0.39 -2.71 -15.08
CA ARG A 164 -0.57 -2.03 -14.20
C ARG A 164 0.08 -1.44 -12.95
N ARG A 165 1.12 -2.08 -12.40
CA ARG A 165 1.71 -1.62 -11.13
C ARG A 165 2.49 -0.33 -11.32
N THR A 166 2.37 0.55 -10.34
CA THR A 166 3.15 1.79 -10.27
C THR A 166 4.08 1.81 -9.06
N GLY A 167 3.71 1.16 -7.96
CA GLY A 167 4.59 1.01 -6.81
C GLY A 167 4.20 -0.17 -5.94
N GLU A 168 5.13 -0.66 -5.14
CA GLU A 168 4.86 -1.75 -4.20
C GLU A 168 5.59 -1.55 -2.86
N ILE A 169 4.90 -1.95 -1.78
CA ILE A 169 5.36 -1.89 -0.40
C ILE A 169 5.31 -3.32 0.14
N LEU A 170 6.48 -3.92 0.37
CA LEU A 170 6.57 -5.16 1.11
C LEU A 170 6.31 -4.91 2.60
N ILE A 171 5.44 -5.71 3.20
CA ILE A 171 4.99 -5.53 4.59
C ILE A 171 5.37 -6.74 5.41
N THR A 172 6.12 -6.51 6.48
CA THR A 172 6.49 -7.56 7.44
C THR A 172 6.07 -7.14 8.85
N ARG A 173 5.73 -8.12 9.68
CA ARG A 173 5.41 -7.90 11.09
C ARG A 173 5.83 -9.10 11.92
N ARG A 174 6.56 -8.85 13.00
CA ARG A 174 6.92 -9.88 13.97
C ARG A 174 5.72 -10.21 14.86
N LYS A 175 5.67 -11.44 15.38
CA LYS A 175 4.65 -11.85 16.37
C LYS A 175 4.80 -10.99 17.64
N ASN A 176 3.68 -10.67 18.29
CA ASN A 176 3.60 -9.98 19.59
C ASN A 176 4.14 -8.53 19.64
N VAL A 177 4.26 -7.84 18.50
CA VAL A 177 4.64 -6.41 18.49
C VAL A 177 3.42 -5.54 18.80
N GLY A 178 3.47 -4.78 19.89
CA GLY A 178 2.44 -3.82 20.27
C GLY A 178 2.46 -2.54 19.43
N GLU A 179 1.45 -1.69 19.61
CA GLU A 179 1.51 -0.31 19.14
C GLU A 179 2.64 0.45 19.82
N ARG A 180 3.27 1.37 19.07
CA ARG A 180 4.25 2.31 19.63
C ARG A 180 3.83 3.74 19.33
N PRO A 181 4.00 4.68 20.27
CA PRO A 181 3.92 6.10 19.97
C PRO A 181 4.87 6.44 18.83
N MET A 182 4.39 7.22 17.87
CA MET A 182 5.23 7.69 16.77
C MET A 182 5.94 8.96 17.22
N ALA A 183 7.25 8.88 17.42
CA ALA A 183 8.07 10.07 17.65
C ALA A 183 8.13 10.94 16.38
N GLU A 184 8.42 12.23 16.54
CA GLU A 184 8.56 13.16 15.40
C GLU A 184 9.62 12.68 14.39
N ALA A 185 10.74 12.13 14.88
CA ALA A 185 11.78 11.55 14.04
C ALA A 185 11.31 10.30 13.26
N ASP A 186 10.46 9.46 13.87
CA ASP A 186 9.84 8.33 13.17
C ASP A 186 8.92 8.83 12.06
N PHE A 187 8.08 9.83 12.35
CA PHE A 187 7.19 10.43 11.38
C PHE A 187 7.96 11.05 10.20
N ALA A 188 8.96 11.88 10.47
CA ALA A 188 9.79 12.51 9.44
C ALA A 188 10.46 11.47 8.53
N ARG A 189 10.99 10.40 9.11
CA ARG A 189 11.60 9.29 8.34
C ARG A 189 10.57 8.61 7.44
N GLU A 190 9.42 8.22 7.97
CA GLU A 190 8.38 7.55 7.17
C GLU A 190 7.79 8.47 6.10
N TYR A 191 7.66 9.77 6.39
CA TYR A 191 7.24 10.78 5.42
C TYR A 191 8.20 10.89 4.23
N LEU A 192 9.52 10.89 4.49
CA LEU A 192 10.54 10.90 3.44
C LEU A 192 10.51 9.60 2.61
N ARG A 193 10.25 8.46 3.25
CA ARG A 193 10.10 7.18 2.54
C ARG A 193 8.88 7.16 1.64
N ALA A 194 7.73 7.58 2.13
CA ALA A 194 6.51 7.72 1.34
C ALA A 194 6.68 8.70 0.18
N THR A 195 7.38 9.80 0.42
CA THR A 195 7.76 10.77 -0.62
C THR A 195 8.58 10.13 -1.73
N ARG A 196 9.60 9.33 -1.37
CA ARG A 196 10.42 8.58 -2.33
C ARG A 196 9.58 7.56 -3.10
N PHE A 197 8.69 6.85 -2.41
CA PHE A 197 7.75 5.93 -3.02
C PHE A 197 6.88 6.65 -4.07
N CYS A 198 6.27 7.79 -3.73
CA CYS A 198 5.50 8.58 -4.69
C CYS A 198 6.33 9.00 -5.90
N ALA A 199 7.56 9.46 -5.68
CA ALA A 199 8.45 9.89 -6.77
C ALA A 199 8.83 8.74 -7.73
N GLN A 200 9.02 7.54 -7.18
CA GLN A 200 9.29 6.32 -7.94
C GLN A 200 8.04 5.85 -8.69
N ALA A 201 6.88 5.84 -8.01
CA ALA A 201 5.63 5.38 -8.58
C ALA A 201 5.06 6.30 -9.67
N LEU A 202 5.39 7.60 -9.61
CA LEU A 202 4.94 8.60 -10.56
C LEU A 202 5.96 8.94 -11.66
N GLY A 203 6.95 8.06 -11.89
CA GLY A 203 7.85 8.16 -13.05
C GLY A 203 8.65 9.47 -13.11
N GLY A 204 9.14 9.98 -11.97
CA GLY A 204 10.03 11.14 -11.94
C GLY A 204 9.40 12.52 -12.19
N LYS A 205 8.11 12.62 -12.52
CA LYS A 205 7.43 13.92 -12.79
C LYS A 205 7.21 14.79 -11.54
N ILE A 206 7.40 14.25 -10.32
CA ILE A 206 7.36 15.01 -9.05
C ILE A 206 8.74 15.56 -8.64
N GLY A 207 9.77 15.39 -9.46
CA GLY A 207 11.12 15.84 -9.11
C GLY A 207 11.24 17.35 -8.79
N SER A 208 10.37 18.20 -9.34
CA SER A 208 10.46 19.67 -9.21
C SER A 208 9.53 20.25 -8.12
N ALA A 209 8.31 19.74 -7.99
CA ALA A 209 7.34 20.22 -7.00
C ALA A 209 7.75 19.85 -5.57
N LEU A 210 8.43 18.71 -5.41
CA LEU A 210 8.79 18.17 -4.10
C LEU A 210 10.14 18.68 -3.61
N ARG A 211 11.07 19.01 -4.52
CA ARG A 211 12.29 19.79 -4.22
C ARG A 211 11.96 21.11 -3.53
N ARG A 212 10.99 21.86 -4.06
CA ARG A 212 10.45 23.08 -3.43
C ARG A 212 9.86 22.87 -2.03
N LEU A 213 9.29 21.70 -1.75
CA LEU A 213 8.64 21.37 -0.47
C LEU A 213 9.66 21.02 0.63
N ILE A 214 10.86 20.57 0.26
CA ILE A 214 11.98 20.26 1.16
C ILE A 214 13.06 21.36 1.17
N GLY A 215 12.77 22.54 0.61
CA GLY A 215 13.69 23.69 0.61
C GLY A 215 14.95 23.48 -0.22
N ARG A 216 14.89 22.70 -1.31
CA ARG A 216 16.00 22.48 -2.26
C ARG A 216 15.62 22.84 -3.69
#